data_AF-A0A936T3F9-F1
#
_entry.id   AF-A0A936T3F9-F1
#
_cell.length_a   1.000
_cell.length_b   1.000
_cell.length_c   1.000
_cell.angle_alpha   90.00
_cell.angle_beta   90.00
_cell.angle_gamma   90.00
#
_symmetry.space_group_name_H-M   'P 1'
#
loop_
_entity.id
_entity.type
_entity.pdbx_description
1 polymer ?
#
loop_
_entity_poly.entity_id
_entity_poly.type
_entity_poly.pdbx_seq_one_letter_code
_entity_poly.pdbx_strand_id
1 'polypeptide(L)'
;MSTNVESLVNIVRQYFPRGRLIERPGAMAWPELCDPPSPPPPDFPREAWPPYGYEVTVEHQRLVAARKNAGAQQAAWMDALQRIHLQFPACVVQNNSVHLPSGSFDSAYSGSLALPSDDSPNCSRELQFAVSFIAPYYACSYSSRTYQHGRMGEHREDEDDMPISGESQPEAKENEIMYGPSGELPIPQLPQYAQSFELPIDAIPYWKTIERILQEKFPGYGYLEPDIGTLRMPDVVTDFRFLGEATLYDCIFTSHW
;
A
#
# COMPACT_ATOMS: atom_id res chain seq x y z
N MET A 1 3.74 4.49 26.51
CA MET A 1 2.41 4.35 27.11
C MET A 1 1.81 3.09 26.52
N SER A 2 1.68 2.01 27.29
CA SER A 2 1.11 0.75 26.79
C SER A 2 -0.40 0.95 26.65
N THR A 3 -0.90 1.02 25.43
CA THR A 3 -2.34 1.09 25.17
C THR A 3 -2.94 -0.27 25.57
N ASN A 4 -3.89 -0.28 26.50
CA ASN A 4 -4.55 -1.52 26.93
C ASN A 4 -5.26 -2.15 25.71
N VAL A 5 -5.02 -3.44 25.46
CA VAL A 5 -5.66 -4.23 24.39
C VAL A 5 -7.19 -4.10 24.44
N GLU A 6 -7.81 -4.01 25.62
CA GLU A 6 -9.26 -3.76 25.76
C GLU A 6 -9.69 -2.39 25.21
N SER A 7 -8.84 -1.36 25.37
CA SER A 7 -9.11 -0.04 24.81
C SER A 7 -9.09 -0.07 23.29
N LEU A 8 -8.17 -0.84 22.70
CA LEU A 8 -8.09 -1.05 21.26
C LEU A 8 -9.28 -1.85 20.73
N VAL A 9 -9.68 -2.92 21.43
CA VAL A 9 -10.88 -3.70 21.09
C VAL A 9 -12.14 -2.85 21.16
N ASN A 10 -12.25 -1.94 22.14
CA ASN A 10 -13.40 -1.04 22.26
C ASN A 10 -13.42 0.05 21.18
N ILE A 11 -12.26 0.55 20.75
CA ILE A 11 -12.16 1.46 19.60
C ILE A 11 -12.58 0.73 18.33
N VAL A 12 -12.04 -0.46 18.07
CA VAL A 12 -12.46 -1.29 16.92
C VAL A 12 -13.97 -1.56 17.00
N ARG A 13 -14.53 -1.91 18.16
CA ARG A 13 -15.99 -2.08 18.32
C ARG A 13 -16.79 -0.79 18.12
N GLN A 14 -16.27 0.37 18.49
CA GLN A 14 -16.95 1.66 18.28
C GLN A 14 -17.08 1.98 16.78
N TYR A 15 -16.04 1.67 16.00
CA TYR A 15 -16.02 1.92 14.55
C TYR A 15 -16.58 0.75 13.72
N PHE A 16 -16.62 -0.46 14.30
CA PHE A 16 -17.16 -1.68 13.73
C PHE A 16 -18.16 -2.33 14.73
N PRO A 17 -19.33 -1.71 14.98
CA PRO A 17 -20.25 -2.10 16.04
C PRO A 17 -20.90 -3.49 15.89
N ARG A 18 -20.62 -4.20 14.78
CA ARG A 18 -21.12 -5.56 14.52
C ARG A 18 -20.03 -6.65 14.49
N GLY A 19 -18.75 -6.29 14.63
CA GLY A 19 -17.65 -7.25 14.64
C GLY A 19 -17.42 -7.85 16.04
N ARG A 20 -17.99 -9.03 16.33
CA ARG A 20 -17.48 -9.86 17.44
C ARG A 20 -16.10 -10.40 17.04
N LEU A 21 -15.05 -10.00 17.76
CA LEU A 21 -13.82 -10.80 17.87
C LEU A 21 -14.20 -12.20 18.37
N ILE A 22 -13.95 -13.22 17.55
CA ILE A 22 -14.38 -14.59 17.80
C ILE A 22 -13.46 -15.22 18.85
N GLU A 23 -13.90 -15.25 20.11
CA GLU A 23 -13.45 -16.23 21.10
C GLU A 23 -14.55 -17.31 21.24
N ARG A 24 -14.22 -18.60 21.08
CA ARG A 24 -15.14 -19.74 21.27
C ARG A 24 -14.75 -20.49 22.56
N PRO A 25 -15.69 -20.88 23.45
CA PRO A 25 -16.59 -22.04 23.19
C PRO A 25 -18.00 -22.01 23.85
N GLY A 26 -18.95 -22.80 23.32
CA GLY A 26 -20.19 -23.24 24.01
C GLY A 26 -21.51 -22.90 23.30
N ALA A 27 -22.48 -23.83 23.27
CA ALA A 27 -23.56 -23.95 22.27
C ALA A 27 -24.98 -23.45 22.66
N MET A 28 -25.81 -23.21 21.60
CA MET A 28 -27.31 -23.33 21.47
C MET A 28 -28.24 -22.39 22.30
N ALA A 29 -29.38 -21.83 21.84
CA ALA A 29 -30.15 -21.90 20.58
C ALA A 29 -31.28 -20.80 20.45
N TRP A 30 -31.70 -20.50 19.19
CA TRP A 30 -32.94 -19.88 18.63
C TRP A 30 -33.21 -18.34 18.80
N PRO A 31 -34.18 -17.73 18.08
CA PRO A 31 -34.02 -17.14 16.74
C PRO A 31 -34.50 -15.68 16.67
N GLU A 32 -33.65 -14.71 16.33
CA GLU A 32 -34.09 -13.40 15.86
C GLU A 32 -32.91 -12.64 15.21
N LEU A 33 -33.07 -12.34 13.92
CA LEU A 33 -32.29 -11.43 13.06
C LEU A 33 -30.79 -11.18 13.36
N CYS A 34 -29.97 -11.79 12.47
CA CYS A 34 -28.63 -11.36 12.05
C CYS A 34 -27.49 -11.43 13.08
N ASP A 35 -27.01 -12.64 13.39
CA ASP A 35 -25.57 -12.87 13.58
C ASP A 35 -24.92 -13.08 12.20
N PRO A 36 -23.74 -12.50 11.89
CA PRO A 36 -23.00 -12.87 10.68
C PRO A 36 -22.57 -14.35 10.79
N PRO A 37 -22.61 -15.12 9.69
CA PRO A 37 -22.15 -16.50 9.71
C PRO A 37 -20.64 -16.54 10.05
N SER A 38 -20.21 -17.61 10.71
CA SER A 38 -18.78 -17.89 10.93
C SER A 38 -18.00 -17.77 9.61
N PRO A 39 -16.71 -17.39 9.64
CA PRO A 39 -15.94 -17.23 8.42
C PRO A 39 -15.98 -18.54 7.62
N PRO A 40 -16.18 -18.43 6.30
CA PRO A 40 -16.31 -19.60 5.47
C PRO A 40 -15.02 -20.44 5.40
N PRO A 41 -15.11 -21.78 5.34
CA PRO A 41 -13.96 -22.63 5.06
C PRO A 41 -13.35 -22.31 3.67
N PRO A 42 -12.06 -22.66 3.44
CA PRO A 42 -11.29 -22.29 2.25
C PRO A 42 -11.86 -22.80 0.91
N ASP A 43 -12.86 -23.67 0.92
CA ASP A 43 -13.54 -24.20 -0.26
C ASP A 43 -14.85 -23.46 -0.59
N PHE A 44 -15.03 -22.22 -0.12
CA PHE A 44 -16.31 -21.53 -0.24
C PHE A 44 -16.64 -21.18 -1.71
N PRO A 45 -17.76 -21.70 -2.26
CA PRO A 45 -18.13 -21.42 -3.64
C PRO A 45 -18.48 -19.93 -3.80
N ARG A 46 -18.14 -19.36 -4.98
CA ARG A 46 -18.50 -17.98 -5.40
C ARG A 46 -19.98 -17.64 -5.20
N GLU A 47 -20.83 -18.65 -5.09
CA GLU A 47 -22.28 -18.60 -4.86
C GLU A 47 -22.68 -18.05 -3.47
N ALA A 48 -21.74 -17.90 -2.53
CA ALA A 48 -22.01 -17.32 -1.21
C ALA A 48 -21.73 -15.82 -1.09
N TRP A 49 -21.39 -15.16 -2.19
CA TRP A 49 -21.53 -13.70 -2.26
C TRP A 49 -22.99 -13.33 -1.98
N PRO A 50 -23.27 -12.15 -1.39
CA PRO A 50 -24.63 -11.64 -1.40
C PRO A 50 -25.14 -11.76 -2.85
N PRO A 51 -26.39 -12.21 -3.09
CA PRO A 51 -26.91 -12.41 -4.45
C PRO A 51 -26.91 -11.12 -5.31
N TYR A 52 -26.52 -9.99 -4.73
CA TYR A 52 -26.45 -8.65 -5.30
C TYR A 52 -25.03 -8.03 -5.22
N GLY A 53 -23.99 -8.81 -4.90
CA GLY A 53 -22.59 -8.36 -4.81
C GLY A 53 -22.21 -7.67 -3.49
N TYR A 54 -20.91 -7.42 -3.29
CA TYR A 54 -20.41 -6.70 -2.11
C TYR A 54 -20.88 -5.23 -2.11
N GLU A 55 -21.12 -4.69 -3.30
CA GLU A 55 -21.45 -3.30 -3.56
C GLU A 55 -22.77 -2.82 -2.91
N VAL A 56 -23.70 -3.74 -2.63
CA VAL A 56 -24.97 -3.40 -1.97
C VAL A 56 -24.92 -3.51 -0.45
N THR A 57 -23.81 -4.00 0.11
CA THR A 57 -23.69 -4.19 1.55
C THR A 57 -23.61 -2.86 2.29
N VAL A 58 -24.09 -2.85 3.53
CA VAL A 58 -23.99 -1.67 4.42
C VAL A 58 -22.54 -1.26 4.63
N GLU A 59 -21.62 -2.23 4.72
CA GLU A 59 -20.20 -1.95 4.92
C GLU A 59 -19.58 -1.28 3.69
N HIS A 60 -19.88 -1.77 2.48
CA HIS A 60 -19.43 -1.09 1.26
C HIS A 60 -19.96 0.35 1.18
N GLN A 61 -21.24 0.57 1.49
CA GLN A 61 -21.82 1.92 1.52
C GLN A 61 -21.13 2.82 2.56
N ARG A 62 -20.80 2.28 3.73
CA ARG A 62 -20.05 2.98 4.78
C ARG A 62 -18.66 3.37 4.31
N LEU A 63 -17.93 2.47 3.64
CA LEU A 63 -16.60 2.74 3.07
C LEU A 63 -16.66 3.81 1.98
N VAL A 64 -17.63 3.72 1.06
CA VAL A 64 -17.84 4.75 0.02
C VAL A 64 -18.14 6.11 0.65
N ALA A 65 -18.96 6.17 1.71
CA ALA A 65 -19.22 7.41 2.44
C ALA A 65 -17.95 7.96 3.12
N ALA A 66 -17.15 7.09 3.74
CA ALA A 66 -15.88 7.47 4.36
C ALA A 66 -14.90 8.04 3.33
N ARG A 67 -14.77 7.41 2.15
CA ARG A 67 -13.94 7.89 1.02
C ARG A 67 -14.37 9.26 0.53
N LYS A 68 -15.67 9.46 0.31
CA LYS A 68 -16.22 10.77 -0.11
C LYS A 68 -15.96 11.86 0.92
N ASN A 69 -16.13 11.54 2.20
CA ASN A 69 -15.83 12.47 3.28
C ASN A 69 -14.32 12.80 3.35
N ALA A 70 -13.45 11.80 3.14
CA ALA A 70 -12.02 12.03 3.04
C ALA A 70 -11.65 12.91 1.83
N GLY A 71 -12.22 12.64 0.65
CA GLY A 71 -12.06 13.51 -0.51
C GLY A 71 -12.46 14.97 -0.23
N ALA A 72 -13.56 15.18 0.50
CA ALA A 72 -14.00 16.52 0.91
C ALA A 72 -13.05 17.20 1.93
N GLN A 73 -12.29 16.42 2.69
CA GLN A 73 -11.35 16.89 3.72
C GLN A 73 -9.88 16.85 3.27
N GLN A 74 -9.63 16.66 1.97
CA GLN A 74 -8.29 16.51 1.38
C GLN A 74 -7.35 17.70 1.66
N ALA A 75 -7.88 18.88 1.96
CA ALA A 75 -7.08 20.05 2.31
C ALA A 75 -6.14 19.81 3.50
N ALA A 76 -6.58 19.07 4.53
CA ALA A 76 -5.75 18.74 5.68
C ALA A 76 -4.56 17.83 5.29
N TRP A 77 -4.83 16.88 4.40
CA TRP A 77 -3.82 15.99 3.84
C TRP A 77 -2.79 16.74 2.97
N MET A 78 -3.24 17.63 2.09
CA MET A 78 -2.34 18.44 1.26
C MET A 78 -1.45 19.36 2.09
N ASP A 79 -1.97 19.97 3.16
CA ASP A 79 -1.15 20.77 4.07
C ASP A 79 -0.12 19.90 4.83
N ALA A 80 -0.48 18.66 5.20
CA ALA A 80 0.46 17.71 5.80
C ALA A 80 1.63 17.41 4.84
N LEU A 81 1.33 17.08 3.58
CA LEU A 81 2.36 16.82 2.55
C LEU A 81 3.24 18.04 2.29
N GLN A 82 2.66 19.24 2.22
CA GLN A 82 3.41 20.47 2.06
C GLN A 82 4.36 20.71 3.23
N ARG A 83 3.92 20.49 4.48
CA ARG A 83 4.79 20.61 5.66
C ARG A 83 5.93 19.60 5.63
N ILE A 84 5.65 18.35 5.24
CA ILE A 84 6.69 17.31 5.10
C ILE A 84 7.73 17.75 4.07
N HIS A 85 7.30 18.25 2.90
CA HIS A 85 8.20 18.76 1.87
C HIS A 85 9.07 19.92 2.38
N LEU A 86 8.49 20.87 3.12
CA LEU A 86 9.22 21.98 3.71
C LEU A 86 10.25 21.55 4.77
N GLN A 87 9.98 20.46 5.51
CA GLN A 87 10.94 19.90 6.46
C GLN A 87 12.08 19.14 5.78
N PHE A 88 11.82 18.56 4.61
CA PHE A 88 12.76 17.71 3.88
C PHE A 88 12.96 18.16 2.42
N PRO A 89 13.57 19.35 2.19
CA PRO A 89 13.70 19.91 0.84
C PRO A 89 14.60 19.06 -0.09
N ALA A 90 15.47 18.22 0.48
CA ALA A 90 16.32 17.30 -0.28
C ALA A 90 15.62 15.97 -0.65
N CYS A 91 14.42 15.73 -0.13
CA CYS A 91 13.64 14.51 -0.36
C CYS A 91 12.48 14.80 -1.31
N VAL A 92 12.05 13.76 -2.04
CA VAL A 92 10.87 13.86 -2.91
C VAL A 92 9.66 13.35 -2.16
N VAL A 93 8.65 14.21 -1.98
CA VAL A 93 7.35 13.84 -1.39
C VAL A 93 6.38 13.54 -2.52
N GLN A 94 5.70 12.41 -2.45
CA GLN A 94 4.66 12.02 -3.40
C GLN A 94 3.31 11.89 -2.72
N ASN A 95 2.27 12.39 -3.38
CA ASN A 95 0.89 12.12 -3.01
C ASN A 95 0.40 10.88 -3.75
N ASN A 96 0.15 9.79 -3.03
CA ASN A 96 -0.33 8.54 -3.60
C ASN A 96 -1.87 8.43 -3.51
N SER A 97 -2.54 9.41 -2.90
CA SER A 97 -4.00 9.48 -2.74
C SER A 97 -4.70 10.08 -3.97
N VAL A 98 -4.47 9.50 -5.14
CA VAL A 98 -4.93 10.07 -6.42
C VAL A 98 -6.39 9.73 -6.73
N HIS A 99 -6.99 8.75 -6.04
CA HIS A 99 -8.33 8.25 -6.34
C HIS A 99 -9.41 8.72 -5.36
N LEU A 100 -9.04 9.36 -4.25
CA LEU A 100 -9.98 9.86 -3.24
C LEU A 100 -11.13 10.72 -3.79
N PRO A 101 -10.92 11.67 -4.70
CA PRO A 101 -12.02 12.51 -5.19
C PRO A 101 -13.08 11.71 -5.95
N SER A 102 -12.70 10.58 -6.57
CA SER A 102 -13.62 9.69 -7.28
C SER A 102 -14.37 8.73 -6.35
N GLY A 103 -13.91 8.59 -5.09
CA GLY A 103 -14.50 7.69 -4.10
C GLY A 103 -14.30 6.20 -4.39
N SER A 104 -13.38 5.84 -5.29
CA SER A 104 -13.25 4.46 -5.76
C SER A 104 -12.51 3.57 -4.75
N PHE A 105 -11.19 3.70 -4.66
CA PHE A 105 -10.33 2.60 -4.24
C PHE A 105 -9.53 2.94 -2.99
N ASP A 106 -9.18 4.20 -2.77
CA ASP A 106 -8.38 4.55 -1.59
C ASP A 106 -9.15 4.23 -0.30
N SER A 107 -8.43 3.77 0.72
CA SER A 107 -8.91 3.47 2.08
C SER A 107 -8.27 4.36 3.15
N ALA A 108 -7.23 5.07 2.72
CA ALA A 108 -6.40 5.95 3.50
C ALA A 108 -5.92 7.07 2.59
N TYR A 109 -5.59 8.21 3.19
CA TYR A 109 -4.64 9.09 2.54
C TYR A 109 -3.28 8.40 2.56
N SER A 110 -2.67 8.19 1.42
CA SER A 110 -1.35 7.59 1.26
C SER A 110 -0.38 8.57 0.61
N GLY A 111 0.86 8.57 1.10
CA GLY A 111 1.97 9.34 0.56
C GLY A 111 3.29 8.59 0.73
N SER A 112 4.31 9.04 0.03
CA SER A 112 5.67 8.52 0.20
C SER A 112 6.71 9.64 0.24
N LEU A 113 7.82 9.35 0.92
CA LEU A 113 9.00 10.19 1.00
C LEU A 113 10.19 9.37 0.47
N ALA A 114 10.71 9.73 -0.70
CA ALA A 114 11.96 9.16 -1.20
C ALA A 114 13.11 9.67 -0.33
N LEU A 115 13.82 8.74 0.32
CA LEU A 115 14.97 9.05 1.16
C LEU A 115 16.20 9.27 0.27
N PRO A 116 17.18 10.10 0.70
CA PRO A 116 18.46 10.22 0.01
C PRO A 116 19.08 8.83 -0.14
N SER A 117 19.57 8.51 -1.34
CA SER A 117 20.21 7.22 -1.57
C SER A 117 21.68 7.29 -1.14
N ASP A 118 22.16 6.26 -0.44
CA ASP A 118 23.56 6.16 -0.02
C ASP A 118 24.39 5.67 -1.21
N ASP A 119 24.68 6.57 -2.16
CA ASP A 119 25.54 6.41 -3.34
C ASP A 119 25.33 5.17 -4.25
N SER A 120 24.35 4.32 -3.95
CA SER A 120 23.99 3.15 -4.74
C SER A 120 22.94 3.58 -5.76
N PRO A 121 23.31 3.84 -7.03
CA PRO A 121 22.37 4.31 -8.05
C PRO A 121 21.25 3.30 -8.33
N ASN A 122 21.40 2.07 -7.83
CA ASN A 122 20.50 0.96 -8.06
C ASN A 122 19.57 0.65 -6.88
N CYS A 123 19.66 1.43 -5.80
CA CYS A 123 18.78 1.27 -4.65
C CYS A 123 17.91 2.52 -4.52
N SER A 124 16.60 2.37 -4.56
CA SER A 124 15.68 3.44 -4.14
C SER A 124 15.07 3.06 -2.79
N ARG A 125 15.12 3.99 -1.83
CA ARG A 125 14.57 3.82 -0.48
C ARG A 125 13.45 4.83 -0.29
N GLU A 126 12.32 4.37 0.23
CA GLU A 126 11.17 5.25 0.50
C GLU A 126 10.52 4.92 1.84
N LEU A 127 10.02 5.95 2.51
CA LEU A 127 9.04 5.81 3.57
C LEU A 127 7.66 5.97 2.96
N GLN A 128 6.84 4.94 3.05
CA GLN A 128 5.43 5.01 2.71
C GLN A 128 4.65 5.26 4.00
N PHE A 129 3.76 6.24 4.00
CA PHE A 129 2.94 6.57 5.16
C PHE A 129 1.49 6.76 4.73
N ALA A 130 0.59 6.39 5.63
CA ALA A 130 -0.83 6.43 5.35
C ALA A 130 -1.65 6.83 6.58
N VAL A 131 -2.78 7.50 6.36
CA VAL A 131 -3.77 7.92 7.36
C VAL A 131 -5.11 7.32 6.97
N SER A 132 -5.54 6.29 7.69
CA SER A 132 -6.78 5.56 7.40
C SER A 132 -7.99 6.43 7.71
N PHE A 133 -8.96 6.54 6.80
CA PHE A 133 -10.27 7.13 7.14
C PHE A 133 -11.32 6.06 7.47
N ILE A 134 -10.91 4.79 7.51
CA ILE A 134 -11.76 3.66 7.92
C ILE A 134 -11.65 3.46 9.44
N ALA A 135 -10.46 3.67 10.00
CA ALA A 135 -10.17 3.60 11.44
C ALA A 135 -9.20 4.74 11.82
N PRO A 136 -9.21 5.25 13.07
CA PRO A 136 -8.42 6.43 13.47
C PRO A 136 -6.94 6.08 13.68
N TYR A 137 -6.27 5.57 12.66
CA TYR A 137 -4.87 5.18 12.70
C TYR A 137 -4.08 5.74 11.52
N TYR A 138 -2.82 6.04 11.77
CA TYR A 138 -1.81 6.24 10.73
C TYR A 138 -0.73 5.17 10.83
N ALA A 139 -0.11 4.86 9.71
CA ALA A 139 0.90 3.81 9.62
C ALA A 139 2.08 4.26 8.76
N CYS A 140 3.21 3.61 8.95
CA CYS A 140 4.42 3.81 8.16
C CYS A 140 5.03 2.46 7.81
N SER A 141 5.48 2.31 6.58
CA SER A 141 6.33 1.22 6.14
C SER A 141 7.55 1.78 5.41
N TYR A 142 8.65 1.07 5.50
CA TYR A 142 9.85 1.31 4.74
C TYR A 142 9.85 0.38 3.53
N SER A 143 10.13 0.92 2.34
CA SER A 143 10.33 0.13 1.14
C SER A 143 11.69 0.40 0.52
N SER A 144 12.33 -0.67 0.07
CA SER A 144 13.50 -0.60 -0.78
C SER A 144 13.26 -1.34 -2.10
N ARG A 145 13.76 -0.75 -3.19
CA ARG A 145 13.82 -1.40 -4.49
C ARG A 145 15.26 -1.51 -4.91
N THR A 146 15.69 -2.72 -5.24
CA THR A 146 16.99 -2.94 -5.84
C THR A 146 16.81 -3.30 -7.31
N TYR A 147 17.45 -2.53 -8.18
CA TYR A 147 17.54 -2.81 -9.60
C TYR A 147 18.79 -3.66 -9.79
N GLN A 148 18.63 -4.93 -10.18
CA GLN A 148 19.78 -5.66 -10.68
C GLN A 148 20.22 -4.95 -11.95
N HIS A 149 21.45 -4.44 -11.98
CA HIS A 149 22.07 -4.12 -13.25
C HIS A 149 22.10 -5.43 -14.02
N GLY A 150 21.17 -5.57 -14.97
CA GLY A 150 21.39 -6.48 -16.07
C GLY A 150 22.80 -6.17 -16.53
N ARG A 151 23.67 -7.17 -16.51
CA ARG A 151 25.01 -7.12 -17.05
C ARG A 151 24.83 -6.83 -18.54
N MET A 152 24.53 -5.58 -18.89
CA MET A 152 24.63 -5.07 -20.25
C MET A 152 26.05 -5.45 -20.58
N GLY A 153 26.18 -6.45 -21.45
CA GLY A 153 27.46 -7.02 -21.78
C GLY A 153 28.39 -5.85 -21.99
N GLU A 154 29.51 -5.83 -21.25
CA GLU A 154 30.65 -5.02 -21.61
C GLU A 154 30.87 -5.36 -23.08
N HIS A 155 30.32 -4.52 -23.94
CA HIS A 155 30.48 -4.65 -25.37
C HIS A 155 31.93 -4.28 -25.50
N ARG A 156 32.74 -5.31 -25.50
CA ARG A 156 34.18 -5.26 -25.56
C ARG A 156 34.47 -4.40 -26.78
N GLU A 157 34.83 -3.15 -26.52
CA GLU A 157 35.39 -2.25 -27.50
C GLU A 157 36.76 -2.85 -27.86
N ASP A 158 36.74 -3.94 -28.63
CA ASP A 158 37.88 -4.27 -29.46
C ASP A 158 37.83 -3.22 -30.59
N GLU A 159 38.34 -2.03 -30.26
CA GLU A 159 38.68 -0.95 -31.18
C GLU A 159 39.81 -1.43 -32.09
N ASP A 160 39.47 -2.21 -33.12
CA ASP A 160 40.33 -2.36 -34.28
C ASP A 160 39.90 -1.33 -35.34
N ASP A 161 40.73 -0.28 -35.44
CA ASP A 161 40.94 0.66 -36.55
C ASP A 161 40.04 0.50 -37.79
N MET A 162 39.08 1.43 -37.97
CA MET A 162 38.42 1.64 -39.26
C MET A 162 38.45 3.12 -39.66
N PRO A 163 39.10 3.49 -40.80
CA PRO A 163 39.21 4.86 -41.25
C PRO A 163 37.91 5.38 -41.87
N ILE A 164 37.59 6.62 -41.50
CA ILE A 164 36.44 7.40 -41.92
C ILE A 164 36.58 7.84 -43.38
N SER A 165 35.67 7.39 -44.26
CA SER A 165 35.25 8.18 -45.42
C SER A 165 33.93 7.68 -46.01
N GLY A 166 33.04 8.64 -46.35
CA GLY A 166 31.93 8.40 -47.27
C GLY A 166 30.55 8.73 -46.71
N GLU A 167 30.06 9.92 -47.03
CA GLU A 167 28.66 10.34 -46.87
C GLU A 167 27.70 9.32 -47.51
N SER A 168 26.75 8.82 -46.72
CA SER A 168 25.54 8.13 -47.21
C SER A 168 24.43 8.25 -46.17
N GLN A 169 23.23 8.62 -46.62
CA GLN A 169 22.02 8.79 -45.81
C GLN A 169 21.70 7.51 -45.01
N PRO A 170 21.19 7.61 -43.76
CA PRO A 170 20.76 6.43 -43.03
C PRO A 170 19.37 6.00 -43.55
N GLU A 171 19.34 4.98 -44.39
CA GLU A 171 18.16 4.12 -44.49
C GLU A 171 17.87 3.54 -43.11
N ALA A 172 16.60 3.58 -42.71
CA ALA A 172 16.12 2.99 -41.48
C ALA A 172 16.37 1.47 -41.52
N LYS A 173 17.53 1.04 -41.02
CA LYS A 173 17.79 -0.36 -40.71
C LYS A 173 16.80 -0.74 -39.62
N GLU A 174 15.80 -1.51 -40.01
CA GLU A 174 14.98 -2.29 -39.10
C GLU A 174 15.95 -3.03 -38.16
N ASN A 175 15.84 -2.74 -36.87
CA ASN A 175 16.65 -3.39 -35.84
C ASN A 175 16.32 -4.89 -35.89
N GLU A 176 17.14 -5.65 -36.60
CA GLU A 176 17.11 -7.10 -36.65
C GLU A 176 17.45 -7.60 -35.24
N ILE A 177 16.41 -7.89 -34.45
CA ILE A 177 16.54 -8.48 -33.13
C ILE A 177 17.13 -9.87 -33.36
N MET A 178 18.45 -9.99 -33.23
CA MET A 178 19.19 -11.24 -33.32
C MET A 178 18.69 -12.18 -32.22
N TYR A 179 17.85 -13.14 -32.61
CA TYR A 179 17.42 -14.22 -31.74
C TYR A 179 18.64 -15.09 -31.39
N GLY A 180 19.01 -15.12 -30.12
CA GLY A 180 20.01 -16.06 -29.63
C GLY A 180 19.58 -17.51 -29.86
N PRO A 181 20.54 -18.46 -29.98
CA PRO A 181 20.28 -19.83 -30.40
C PRO A 181 19.39 -20.65 -29.45
N SER A 182 19.01 -20.12 -28.29
CA SER A 182 18.09 -20.76 -27.34
C SER A 182 16.63 -20.32 -27.47
N GLY A 183 16.28 -19.31 -28.27
CA GLY A 183 14.89 -18.87 -28.48
C GLY A 183 14.15 -18.32 -27.25
N GLU A 184 14.73 -18.44 -26.05
CA GLU A 184 14.22 -17.85 -24.82
C GLU A 184 14.66 -16.39 -24.75
N LEU A 185 13.69 -15.48 -24.82
CA LEU A 185 13.92 -14.08 -24.50
C LEU A 185 14.47 -13.99 -23.07
N PRO A 186 15.52 -13.19 -22.81
CA PRO A 186 15.96 -12.93 -21.45
C PRO A 186 14.77 -12.42 -20.64
N ILE A 187 14.36 -13.17 -19.63
CA ILE A 187 13.30 -12.73 -18.73
C ILE A 187 13.83 -11.44 -18.06
N PRO A 188 13.17 -10.29 -18.21
CA PRO A 188 13.59 -9.07 -17.54
C PRO A 188 13.64 -9.35 -16.05
N GLN A 189 14.80 -9.16 -15.43
CA GLN A 189 14.89 -9.28 -13.98
C GLN A 189 14.05 -8.15 -13.37
N LEU A 190 12.91 -8.51 -12.79
CA LEU A 190 12.06 -7.55 -12.11
C LEU A 190 12.81 -6.97 -10.89
N PRO A 191 12.61 -5.69 -10.57
CA PRO A 191 13.17 -5.11 -9.37
C PRO A 191 12.78 -5.95 -8.15
N GLN A 192 13.72 -6.24 -7.27
CA GLN A 192 13.37 -6.86 -6.00
C GLN A 192 12.76 -5.79 -5.10
N TYR A 193 11.47 -5.94 -4.84
CA TYR A 193 10.71 -5.08 -3.94
C TYR A 193 10.69 -5.69 -2.54
N ALA A 194 11.24 -4.97 -1.57
CA ALA A 194 11.12 -5.31 -0.16
C ALA A 194 10.31 -4.21 0.54
N GLN A 195 9.31 -4.62 1.33
CA GLN A 195 8.56 -3.75 2.22
C GLN A 195 8.67 -4.29 3.64
N SER A 196 8.93 -3.40 4.58
CA SER A 196 9.09 -3.71 6.00
C SER A 196 8.36 -2.67 6.83
N PHE A 197 7.80 -3.09 7.96
CA PHE A 197 7.26 -2.18 8.97
C PHE A 197 8.30 -1.81 10.03
N GLU A 198 9.44 -2.50 10.03
CA GLU A 198 10.60 -2.11 10.82
C GLU A 198 11.41 -1.07 10.05
N LEU A 199 11.52 0.13 10.64
CA LEU A 199 12.24 1.23 10.04
C LEU A 199 13.75 1.08 10.30
N PRO A 200 14.61 1.25 9.28
CA PRO A 200 16.04 1.30 9.50
C PRO A 200 16.40 2.55 10.33
N ILE A 201 17.51 2.48 11.07
CA ILE A 201 17.89 3.48 12.08
C ILE A 201 17.97 4.90 11.50
N ASP A 202 18.46 5.03 10.27
CA ASP A 202 18.60 6.29 9.53
C ASP A 202 17.26 6.86 9.05
N ALA A 203 16.23 6.02 8.89
CA ALA A 203 14.88 6.46 8.52
C ALA A 203 14.03 6.95 9.71
N ILE A 204 14.39 6.57 10.95
CA ILE A 204 13.64 6.93 12.16
C ILE A 204 13.47 8.46 12.34
N PRO A 205 14.49 9.32 12.14
CA PRO A 205 14.33 10.77 12.28
C PRO A 205 13.32 11.37 11.29
N TYR A 206 13.28 10.85 10.06
CA TYR A 206 12.31 11.25 9.05
C TYR A 206 10.90 10.87 9.49
N TRP A 207 10.72 9.61 9.90
CA TRP A 207 9.43 9.14 10.39
C TRP A 207 8.92 9.94 11.58
N LYS A 208 9.75 10.21 12.61
CA LYS A 208 9.32 11.01 13.78
C LYS A 208 8.80 12.40 13.40
N THR A 209 9.39 13.01 12.38
CA THR A 209 8.95 14.31 11.90
C THR A 209 7.63 14.21 11.16
N ILE A 210 7.48 13.20 10.28
CA ILE A 210 6.23 12.91 9.59
C ILE A 210 5.12 12.62 10.60
N GLU A 211 5.37 11.70 11.54
CA GLU A 211 4.46 11.32 12.62
C GLU A 211 3.93 12.54 13.38
N ARG A 212 4.82 13.45 13.80
CA ARG A 212 4.41 14.69 14.46
C ARG A 212 3.47 15.53 13.59
N ILE A 213 3.79 15.69 12.31
CA ILE A 213 2.93 16.43 11.36
C ILE A 213 1.57 15.74 11.21
N LEU A 214 1.54 14.41 11.13
CA LEU A 214 0.29 13.65 11.03
C LEU A 214 -0.55 13.78 12.30
N GLN A 215 0.06 13.69 13.49
CA GLN A 215 -0.63 13.88 14.77
C GLN A 215 -1.23 15.29 14.91
N GLU A 216 -0.52 16.32 14.43
CA GLU A 216 -1.03 17.70 14.41
C GLU A 216 -2.21 17.88 13.45
N LYS A 217 -2.23 17.15 12.33
CA LYS A 217 -3.25 17.28 11.28
C LYS A 217 -4.46 16.38 11.46
N PHE A 218 -4.27 15.25 12.11
CA PHE A 218 -5.29 14.26 12.36
C PHE A 218 -5.36 14.00 13.88
N PRO A 219 -5.80 14.99 14.67
CA PRO A 219 -5.87 14.85 16.12
C PRO A 219 -6.80 13.68 16.49
N GLY A 220 -6.36 12.87 17.45
CA GLY A 220 -7.08 11.67 17.89
C GLY A 220 -6.74 10.40 17.11
N TYR A 221 -5.90 10.48 16.08
CA TYR A 221 -5.41 9.31 15.38
C TYR A 221 -4.19 8.72 16.11
N GLY A 222 -4.13 7.39 16.20
CA GLY A 222 -3.02 6.66 16.81
C GLY A 222 -2.06 6.09 15.77
N TYR A 223 -0.84 5.74 16.20
CA TYR A 223 0.04 4.92 15.38
C TYR A 223 -0.50 3.49 15.28
N LEU A 224 -0.48 2.92 14.08
CA LEU A 224 -0.90 1.55 13.83
C LEU A 224 0.22 0.59 14.19
N GLU A 225 0.13 0.01 15.39
CA GLU A 225 1.03 -1.05 15.81
C GLU A 225 0.86 -2.32 14.94
N PRO A 226 1.92 -3.10 14.70
CA PRO A 226 1.85 -4.32 13.87
C PRO A 226 0.75 -5.31 14.27
N ASP A 227 0.54 -5.51 15.57
CA ASP A 227 -0.50 -6.41 16.07
C ASP A 227 -1.91 -5.94 15.71
N ILE A 228 -2.12 -4.61 15.64
CA ILE A 228 -3.39 -4.01 15.22
C ILE A 228 -3.52 -4.09 13.69
N GLY A 229 -2.44 -3.82 12.97
CA GLY A 229 -2.41 -3.86 11.50
C GLY A 229 -2.74 -5.24 10.92
N THR A 230 -2.42 -6.31 11.65
CA THR A 230 -2.71 -7.69 11.25
C THR A 230 -4.12 -8.17 11.62
N LEU A 231 -4.93 -7.36 12.30
CA LEU A 231 -6.32 -7.70 12.60
C LEU A 231 -7.12 -7.88 11.31
N ARG A 232 -7.85 -8.99 11.24
CA ARG A 232 -8.74 -9.30 10.11
C ARG A 232 -10.01 -8.46 10.18
N MET A 233 -10.40 -7.94 9.02
CA MET A 233 -11.58 -7.15 8.78
C MET A 233 -12.66 -8.08 8.19
N PRO A 234 -13.60 -8.59 9.00
CA PRO A 234 -14.54 -9.64 8.57
C PRO A 234 -15.42 -9.22 7.40
N ASP A 235 -15.71 -7.93 7.31
CA ASP A 235 -16.70 -7.39 6.38
C ASP A 235 -16.08 -6.64 5.20
N VAL A 236 -14.75 -6.72 5.01
CA VAL A 236 -14.03 -6.02 3.95
C VAL A 236 -13.54 -6.98 2.88
N VAL A 237 -13.72 -6.59 1.62
CA VAL A 237 -13.16 -7.23 0.43
C VAL A 237 -12.22 -6.24 -0.25
N THR A 238 -11.07 -6.72 -0.72
CA THR A 238 -10.14 -5.97 -1.58
C THR A 238 -9.88 -6.76 -2.86
N ASP A 239 -9.18 -6.19 -3.84
CA ASP A 239 -8.82 -6.89 -5.08
C ASP A 239 -8.03 -8.20 -4.86
N PHE A 240 -7.34 -8.33 -3.73
CA PHE A 240 -6.48 -9.48 -3.43
C PHE A 240 -6.96 -10.35 -2.27
N ARG A 241 -8.00 -9.93 -1.54
CA ARG A 241 -8.45 -10.59 -0.31
C ARG A 241 -9.94 -10.81 -0.34
N PHE A 242 -10.35 -12.04 -0.07
CA PHE A 242 -11.76 -12.35 0.09
C PHE A 242 -12.30 -11.82 1.44
N LEU A 243 -13.62 -11.88 1.57
CA LEU A 243 -14.34 -11.47 2.78
C LEU A 243 -13.76 -12.19 4.01
N GLY A 244 -13.33 -11.40 5.00
CA GLY A 244 -12.73 -11.89 6.24
C GLY A 244 -11.27 -12.35 6.15
N GLU A 245 -10.62 -12.15 4.99
CA GLU A 245 -9.17 -12.33 4.83
C GLU A 245 -8.41 -11.02 4.89
N ALA A 246 -9.04 -9.91 4.49
CA ALA A 246 -8.40 -8.60 4.49
C ALA A 246 -7.98 -8.19 5.90
N THR A 247 -6.71 -7.86 6.07
CA THR A 247 -6.19 -7.23 7.30
C THR A 247 -6.33 -5.72 7.22
N LEU A 248 -6.15 -5.02 8.35
CA LEU A 248 -6.09 -3.57 8.35
C LEU A 248 -4.88 -3.04 7.54
N TYR A 249 -3.77 -3.78 7.48
CA TYR A 249 -2.66 -3.49 6.58
C TYR A 249 -3.01 -3.66 5.11
N ASP A 250 -3.67 -4.77 4.74
CA ASP A 250 -4.18 -4.93 3.37
C ASP A 250 -5.09 -3.75 3.03
N CYS A 251 -5.93 -3.33 3.98
CA CYS A 251 -6.78 -2.18 3.77
C CYS A 251 -5.95 -0.91 3.51
N ILE A 252 -4.98 -0.58 4.37
CA ILE A 252 -4.31 0.73 4.34
C ILE A 252 -3.24 0.84 3.25
N PHE A 253 -2.52 -0.24 2.94
CA PHE A 253 -1.34 -0.21 2.07
C PHE A 253 -1.53 -0.91 0.72
N THR A 254 -2.67 -1.57 0.46
CA THR A 254 -2.91 -2.09 -0.88
C THR A 254 -3.06 -0.94 -1.88
N SER A 255 -2.35 -1.03 -3.00
CA SER A 255 -2.57 -0.17 -4.16
C SER A 255 -3.75 -0.61 -5.02
N HIS A 256 -4.43 -1.70 -4.63
CA HIS A 256 -5.49 -2.36 -5.38
C HIS A 256 -6.68 -2.67 -4.46
N TRP A 257 -7.81 -2.04 -4.74
CA TRP A 257 -9.05 -2.02 -3.94
C TRP A 257 -10.25 -2.11 -4.86
#